data_AF-W4RRR7-F1
#
_entry.id   AF-W4RRR7-F1
#
_cell.length_a   1.000
_cell.length_b   1.000
_cell.length_c   1.000
_cell.angle_alpha   90.00
_cell.angle_beta   90.00
_cell.angle_gamma   90.00
#
_symmetry.space_group_name_H-M   'P 1'
#
loop_
_entity.id
_entity.type
_entity.pdbx_description
1 polymer ?
#
loop_
_entity_poly.entity_id
_entity_poly.type
_entity_poly.pdbx_seq_one_letter_code
_entity_poly.pdbx_strand_id
1 'polypeptide(L)'
;MKRFEFLHLLEQWALPIHQGISRGLEELKIVYKPSADVSEDHDLSKMIAVYEEKFAKIKTREIDRGTTMFGPHRDDLQFLVNGRDVHTFGSQGQQRTTALSVKLAEIELINSEIGEFPILLLDDVLSELDDYRQSHLLNTIQGKVQTFVTTTSVDGIDHQTLREAATYNVKTGEMSRIQ
;
A
#
# COMPACT_ATOMS: atom_id res chain seq x y z
N MET A 1 -6.66 -3.81 18.66
CA MET A 1 -6.85 -2.34 18.59
C MET A 1 -5.98 -1.69 17.52
N LYS A 2 -4.69 -1.38 17.77
CA LYS A 2 -3.89 -0.53 16.85
C LYS A 2 -3.81 -0.98 15.38
N ARG A 3 -3.73 -2.29 15.10
CA ARG A 3 -3.72 -2.78 13.71
C ARG A 3 -5.08 -2.60 13.01
N PHE A 4 -6.17 -2.88 13.70
CA PHE A 4 -7.53 -2.63 13.18
C PHE A 4 -7.72 -1.13 12.91
N GLU A 5 -7.34 -0.29 13.88
CA GLU A 5 -7.38 1.17 13.76
C GLU A 5 -6.54 1.69 12.59
N PHE A 6 -5.28 1.25 12.48
CA PHE A 6 -4.40 1.61 11.36
C PHE A 6 -5.00 1.21 10.01
N LEU A 7 -5.56 0.00 9.90
CA LEU A 7 -6.14 -0.47 8.64
C LEU A 7 -7.43 0.27 8.29
N HIS A 8 -8.22 0.67 9.29
CA HIS A 8 -9.37 1.53 9.08
C HIS A 8 -8.96 2.90 8.53
N LEU A 9 -7.96 3.54 9.14
CA LEU A 9 -7.42 4.81 8.66
C LEU A 9 -6.82 4.67 7.25
N LEU A 10 -6.08 3.59 7.01
CA LEU A 10 -5.49 3.31 5.70
C LEU A 10 -6.57 3.12 4.63
N GLU A 11 -7.65 2.40 4.93
CA GLU A 11 -8.78 2.22 4.02
C GLU A 11 -9.48 3.54 3.70
N GLN A 12 -9.70 4.40 4.70
CA GLN A 12 -10.33 5.73 4.52
C GLN A 12 -9.57 6.59 3.51
N TRP A 13 -8.23 6.54 3.52
CA TRP A 13 -7.39 7.24 2.55
C TRP A 13 -7.28 6.51 1.21
N ALA A 14 -7.18 5.17 1.23
CA ALA A 14 -6.96 4.37 0.02
C ALA A 14 -8.18 4.33 -0.90
N LEU A 15 -9.39 4.33 -0.36
CA LEU A 15 -10.63 4.28 -1.13
C LEU A 15 -10.79 5.43 -2.15
N PRO A 16 -10.74 6.72 -1.74
CA PRO A 16 -10.90 7.83 -2.69
C PRO A 16 -9.76 7.90 -3.71
N ILE A 17 -8.53 7.56 -3.29
CA ILE A 17 -7.36 7.51 -4.19
C ILE A 17 -7.56 6.44 -5.26
N HIS A 18 -7.98 5.23 -4.85
CA HIS A 18 -8.22 4.12 -5.76
C HIS A 18 -9.36 4.44 -6.73
N GLN A 19 -10.44 5.07 -6.26
CA GLN A 19 -11.52 5.55 -7.12
C GLN A 19 -11.01 6.58 -8.16
N GLY A 20 -10.12 7.50 -7.77
CA GLY A 20 -9.49 8.45 -8.69
C GLY A 20 -8.68 7.78 -9.81
N ILE A 21 -7.80 6.84 -9.44
CA ILE A 21 -6.93 6.12 -10.39
C ILE A 21 -7.74 5.18 -11.29
N SER A 22 -8.79 4.55 -10.76
CA SER A 22 -9.66 3.64 -11.52
C SER A 22 -10.78 4.33 -12.30
N ARG A 23 -10.87 5.66 -12.29
CA ARG A 23 -11.97 6.44 -12.90
C ARG A 23 -13.35 6.09 -12.34
N GLY A 24 -13.41 5.71 -11.06
CA GLY A 24 -14.63 5.32 -10.36
C GLY A 24 -15.16 3.94 -10.76
N LEU A 25 -14.39 3.13 -11.49
CA LEU A 25 -14.78 1.80 -11.92
C LEU A 25 -14.54 0.73 -10.84
N GLU A 26 -13.72 1.05 -9.84
CA GLU A 26 -13.25 0.11 -8.84
C GLU A 26 -13.43 0.66 -7.42
N GLU A 27 -13.95 -0.21 -6.54
CA GLU A 27 -14.07 0.02 -5.11
C GLU A 27 -13.07 -0.86 -4.38
N LEU A 28 -12.14 -0.23 -3.65
CA LEU A 28 -11.12 -0.91 -2.85
C LEU A 28 -11.59 -1.09 -1.41
N LYS A 29 -11.41 -2.30 -0.88
CA LYS A 29 -11.61 -2.64 0.54
C LYS A 29 -10.41 -3.39 1.08
N ILE A 30 -10.00 -3.07 2.31
CA ILE A 30 -8.89 -3.69 3.03
C ILE A 30 -9.46 -4.53 4.17
N VAL A 31 -9.14 -5.82 4.18
CA VAL A 31 -9.66 -6.77 5.17
C VAL A 31 -8.49 -7.36 5.97
N TYR A 32 -8.50 -7.11 7.28
CA TYR A 32 -7.59 -7.77 8.20
C TYR A 32 -8.02 -9.21 8.44
N LYS A 33 -7.09 -10.15 8.30
CA LYS A 33 -7.28 -11.58 8.56
C LYS A 33 -6.41 -12.01 9.73
N PRO A 34 -6.89 -11.86 10.97
CA PRO A 34 -6.15 -12.34 12.11
C PRO A 34 -6.06 -13.86 12.10
N SER A 35 -4.93 -14.38 12.56
CA SER A 35 -4.65 -15.81 12.67
C SER A 35 -5.52 -16.49 13.74
N ALA A 36 -5.97 -15.74 14.74
CA ALA A 36 -6.91 -16.18 15.77
C ALA A 36 -8.27 -15.48 15.61
N ASP A 37 -9.29 -15.98 16.30
CA ASP A 37 -10.67 -15.46 16.25
C ASP A 37 -10.83 -14.16 17.07
N VAL A 38 -10.08 -13.14 16.66
CA VAL A 38 -10.11 -11.79 17.25
C VAL A 38 -10.77 -10.83 16.27
N SER A 39 -11.65 -9.96 16.78
CA SER A 39 -12.28 -8.90 16.00
C SER A 39 -12.00 -7.53 16.60
N GLU A 40 -12.32 -6.47 15.85
CA GLU A 40 -12.21 -5.09 16.34
C GLU A 40 -13.11 -4.79 17.54
N ASP A 41 -14.24 -5.49 17.65
CA ASP A 41 -15.19 -5.36 18.78
C ASP A 41 -14.71 -6.03 20.08
N HIS A 42 -13.60 -6.78 20.02
CA HIS A 42 -13.06 -7.44 21.20
C HIS A 42 -12.20 -6.47 22.01
N ASP A 43 -12.46 -6.40 23.32
CA ASP A 43 -11.54 -5.77 24.25
C ASP A 43 -10.24 -6.58 24.42
N LEU A 44 -9.25 -5.97 25.06
CA LEU A 44 -7.93 -6.59 25.25
C LEU A 44 -8.03 -7.91 26.04
N SER A 45 -8.87 -7.97 27.07
CA SER A 45 -9.02 -9.16 27.91
C SER A 45 -9.60 -10.33 27.11
N LYS A 46 -10.60 -10.07 26.26
CA LYS A 46 -11.19 -11.07 25.37
C LYS A 46 -10.19 -11.53 24.31
N MET A 47 -9.42 -10.61 23.71
CA MET A 47 -8.36 -10.96 22.77
C MET A 47 -7.30 -11.87 23.41
N ILE A 48 -6.86 -11.56 24.64
CA ILE A 48 -5.92 -12.39 25.40
C ILE A 48 -6.49 -13.79 25.60
N ALA A 49 -7.73 -13.90 26.07
CA ALA A 49 -8.37 -15.19 26.31
C ALA A 49 -8.45 -16.05 25.03
N VAL A 50 -8.78 -15.44 23.88
CA VAL A 50 -8.80 -16.14 22.58
C VAL A 50 -7.41 -16.69 22.23
N TYR A 51 -6.34 -15.91 22.41
CA TYR A 51 -4.98 -16.37 22.13
C TYR A 51 -4.53 -17.46 23.11
N GLU A 52 -4.79 -17.31 24.41
CA GLU A 52 -4.46 -18.32 25.42
C GLU A 52 -5.15 -19.65 25.13
N GLU A 53 -6.45 -19.62 24.83
CA GLU A 53 -7.21 -20.80 24.44
C GLU A 53 -6.62 -21.44 23.16
N LYS A 54 -6.26 -20.61 22.17
CA LYS A 54 -5.70 -21.10 20.91
C LYS A 54 -4.36 -21.78 21.13
N PHE A 55 -3.44 -21.16 21.87
CA PHE A 55 -2.12 -21.71 22.19
C PHE A 55 -2.23 -22.99 23.01
N ALA A 56 -3.14 -23.06 23.98
CA ALA A 56 -3.38 -24.28 24.76
C ALA A 56 -3.83 -25.44 23.86
N LYS A 57 -4.74 -25.20 22.92
CA LYS A 57 -5.29 -26.23 22.01
C LYS A 57 -4.28 -26.81 21.03
N ILE A 58 -3.27 -26.04 20.62
CA ILE A 58 -2.33 -26.44 19.54
C ILE A 58 -0.92 -26.73 20.05
N LYS A 59 -0.66 -26.60 21.35
CA LYS A 59 0.67 -26.65 21.96
C LYS A 59 1.53 -27.81 21.43
N THR A 60 0.98 -29.03 21.40
CA THR A 60 1.69 -30.21 20.89
C THR A 60 2.15 -30.02 19.45
N ARG A 61 1.26 -29.49 18.59
CA ARG A 61 1.56 -29.25 17.17
C ARG A 61 2.60 -28.14 16.97
N GLU A 62 2.64 -27.13 17.84
CA GLU A 62 3.69 -26.10 17.81
C GLU A 62 5.05 -26.65 18.24
N ILE A 63 5.08 -27.53 19.26
CA ILE A 63 6.30 -28.23 19.68
C ILE A 63 6.82 -29.12 18.55
N ASP A 64 5.96 -29.93 17.93
CA ASP A 64 6.33 -30.82 16.82
C ASP A 64 6.89 -30.05 15.62
N ARG A 65 6.37 -28.83 15.37
CA ARG A 65 6.81 -27.96 14.28
C ARG A 65 7.98 -27.04 14.64
N GLY A 66 8.32 -26.91 15.93
CA GLY A 66 9.35 -25.99 16.42
C GLY A 66 9.06 -24.51 16.14
N THR A 67 7.79 -24.11 15.96
CA THR A 67 7.43 -22.73 15.65
C THR A 67 6.04 -22.36 16.16
N THR A 68 5.86 -21.10 16.55
CA THR A 68 4.56 -20.53 16.90
C THR A 68 3.72 -20.33 15.63
N MET A 69 2.55 -20.95 15.60
CA MET A 69 1.65 -21.02 14.45
C MET A 69 0.57 -19.94 14.45
N PHE A 70 0.36 -19.25 15.57
CA PHE A 70 -0.67 -18.21 15.72
C PHE A 70 -0.09 -16.97 16.39
N GLY A 71 -0.64 -15.81 16.06
CA GLY A 71 -0.17 -14.53 16.57
C GLY A 71 -0.04 -13.49 15.47
N PRO A 72 0.21 -12.23 15.83
CA PRO A 72 0.29 -11.12 14.89
C PRO A 72 1.27 -11.30 13.73
N HIS A 73 2.28 -12.17 13.86
CA HIS A 73 3.25 -12.54 12.81
C HIS A 73 2.69 -13.53 11.77
N ARG A 74 1.49 -14.08 11.99
CA ARG A 74 0.78 -15.04 11.12
C ARG A 74 -0.52 -14.46 10.57
N ASP A 75 -0.84 -13.23 10.94
CA ASP A 75 -2.00 -12.52 10.43
C ASP A 75 -1.75 -12.08 8.98
N ASP A 76 -2.83 -11.88 8.24
CA ASP A 76 -2.79 -11.56 6.81
C ASP A 76 -3.63 -10.31 6.48
N LEU A 77 -3.37 -9.73 5.31
CA LEU A 77 -4.07 -8.56 4.77
C LEU A 77 -4.61 -8.90 3.39
N GLN A 78 -5.93 -8.83 3.24
CA GLN A 78 -6.58 -9.03 1.96
C GLN A 78 -7.04 -7.70 1.38
N PHE A 79 -6.77 -7.51 0.09
CA PHE A 79 -7.26 -6.37 -0.67
C PHE A 79 -8.34 -6.86 -1.62
N LEU A 80 -9.54 -6.30 -1.48
CA LEU A 80 -10.67 -6.62 -2.34
C LEU A 80 -10.94 -5.46 -3.28
N VAL A 81 -11.02 -5.74 -4.58
CA VAL A 81 -11.51 -4.79 -5.59
C VAL A 81 -12.84 -5.30 -6.11
N ASN A 82 -13.89 -4.47 -6.00
CA ASN A 82 -15.27 -4.84 -6.34
C ASN A 82 -15.71 -6.16 -5.68
N GLY A 83 -15.29 -6.35 -4.42
CA GLY A 83 -15.61 -7.53 -3.61
C GLY A 83 -14.80 -8.80 -3.91
N ARG A 84 -13.81 -8.75 -4.81
CA ARG A 84 -12.96 -9.91 -5.16
C ARG A 84 -11.52 -9.71 -4.70
N ASP A 85 -10.91 -10.78 -4.21
CA ASP A 85 -9.51 -10.78 -3.80
C ASP A 85 -8.60 -10.45 -4.99
N VAL A 86 -7.91 -9.31 -4.91
CA VAL A 86 -6.99 -8.79 -5.93
C VAL A 86 -5.81 -9.71 -6.15
N HIS A 87 -5.31 -10.36 -5.10
CA HIS A 87 -4.17 -11.25 -5.20
C HIS A 87 -4.51 -12.49 -6.05
N THR A 88 -5.70 -13.04 -5.89
CA THR A 88 -6.13 -14.26 -6.61
C THR A 88 -6.81 -13.99 -7.95
N PHE A 89 -7.63 -12.94 -8.04
CA PHE A 89 -8.52 -12.70 -9.18
C PHE A 89 -8.28 -11.37 -9.91
N GLY A 90 -7.43 -10.51 -9.35
CA GLY A 90 -7.12 -9.22 -9.96
C GLY A 90 -6.24 -9.37 -11.18
N SER A 91 -6.51 -8.58 -12.22
CA SER A 91 -5.56 -8.40 -13.33
C SER A 91 -4.26 -7.75 -12.83
N GLN A 92 -3.17 -7.87 -13.59
CA GLN A 92 -1.91 -7.21 -13.23
C GLN A 92 -2.08 -5.69 -13.05
N GLY A 93 -2.88 -5.04 -13.90
CA GLY A 93 -3.18 -3.60 -13.77
C GLY A 93 -3.93 -3.27 -12.47
N GLN A 94 -4.84 -4.14 -12.03
CA GLN A 94 -5.57 -3.99 -10.76
C GLN A 94 -4.65 -4.18 -9.54
N GLN A 95 -3.77 -5.19 -9.58
CA GLN A 95 -2.79 -5.41 -8.52
C GLN A 95 -1.87 -4.19 -8.36
N ARG A 96 -1.34 -3.66 -9.47
CA ARG A 96 -0.52 -2.45 -9.49
C ARG A 96 -1.27 -1.23 -8.98
N THR A 97 -2.48 -1.01 -9.47
CA THR A 97 -3.32 0.13 -9.06
C THR A 97 -3.66 0.06 -7.57
N THR A 98 -3.96 -1.13 -7.06
CA THR A 98 -4.23 -1.37 -5.64
C THR A 98 -3.00 -1.05 -4.80
N ALA A 99 -1.83 -1.60 -5.16
CA ALA A 99 -0.58 -1.34 -4.45
C ALA A 99 -0.24 0.17 -4.45
N LEU A 100 -0.38 0.83 -5.59
CA LEU A 100 -0.15 2.27 -5.72
C LEU A 100 -1.11 3.08 -4.83
N SER A 101 -2.39 2.75 -4.84
CA SER A 101 -3.41 3.43 -4.03
C SER A 101 -3.09 3.32 -2.53
N VAL A 102 -2.67 2.14 -2.09
CA VAL A 102 -2.28 1.90 -0.70
C VAL A 102 -1.01 2.67 -0.33
N LYS A 103 -0.02 2.78 -1.23
CA LYS A 103 1.19 3.59 -0.98
C LYS A 103 0.91 5.07 -0.91
N LEU A 104 0.02 5.60 -1.76
CA LEU A 104 -0.41 6.99 -1.69
C LEU A 104 -1.23 7.25 -0.42
N ALA A 105 -2.07 6.30 0.00
CA ALA A 105 -2.79 6.39 1.27
C ALA A 105 -1.85 6.42 2.48
N GLU A 106 -0.76 5.63 2.44
CA GLU A 106 0.27 5.64 3.47
C GLU A 106 0.95 7.02 3.59
N ILE A 107 1.17 7.72 2.47
CA ILE A 107 1.73 9.09 2.47
C ILE A 107 0.80 10.09 3.15
N GLU A 108 -0.50 10.07 2.81
CA GLU A 108 -1.50 10.95 3.44
C GLU A 108 -1.65 10.62 4.93
N LEU A 109 -1.60 9.34 5.30
CA LEU A 109 -1.64 8.89 6.69
C LEU A 109 -0.41 9.37 7.49
N ILE A 110 0.80 9.24 6.93
CA ILE A 110 2.04 9.74 7.54
C ILE A 110 1.92 11.24 7.82
N ASN A 111 1.46 12.03 6.84
CA ASN A 111 1.27 13.46 7.01
C ASN A 111 0.21 13.78 8.08
N SER A 112 -0.88 13.00 8.15
CA SER A 112 -1.92 13.21 9.17
C SER A 112 -1.45 12.93 10.60
N GLU A 113 -0.52 11.99 10.78
CA GLU A 113 0.01 11.60 12.10
C GLU A 113 1.22 12.43 12.54
N ILE A 114 2.09 12.80 11.60
CA ILE A 114 3.39 13.45 11.87
C ILE A 114 3.36 14.95 11.55
N GLY A 115 2.43 15.41 10.70
CA GLY A 115 2.29 16.81 10.27
C GLY A 115 3.17 17.21 9.09
N GLU A 116 3.92 16.26 8.51
CA GLU A 116 4.81 16.49 7.37
C GLU A 116 4.72 15.34 6.36
N PHE A 117 4.82 15.66 5.06
CA PHE A 117 4.88 14.66 4.00
C PHE A 117 6.27 13.98 3.95
N PRO A 118 6.33 12.66 3.73
CA PRO A 118 7.60 11.94 3.56
C PRO A 118 8.25 12.26 2.21
N ILE A 119 9.52 11.88 2.02
CA ILE A 119 10.12 11.83 0.68
C ILE A 119 9.59 10.58 -0.05
N LEU A 120 9.09 10.74 -1.27
CA LEU A 120 8.61 9.64 -2.10
C LEU A 120 9.69 9.19 -3.09
N LEU A 121 9.96 7.89 -3.10
CA LEU A 121 10.87 7.25 -4.04
C LEU A 121 10.06 6.28 -4.93
N LEU A 122 10.06 6.52 -6.23
CA LEU A 122 9.42 5.67 -7.23
C LEU A 122 10.50 5.01 -8.09
N ASP A 123 10.70 3.70 -7.92
CA ASP A 123 11.70 2.94 -8.66
C ASP A 123 11.05 2.20 -9.83
N ASP A 124 11.23 2.72 -11.06
CA ASP A 124 10.68 2.20 -12.32
C ASP A 124 9.16 1.94 -12.33
N VAL A 125 8.42 2.51 -11.37
CA VAL A 125 6.97 2.30 -11.24
C VAL A 125 6.20 2.89 -12.42
N LEU A 126 6.71 3.96 -13.03
CA LEU A 126 6.01 4.63 -14.14
C LEU A 126 5.92 3.72 -15.37
N SER A 127 6.98 2.99 -15.72
CA SER A 127 6.99 2.13 -16.92
C SER A 127 6.00 0.97 -16.84
N GLU A 128 5.49 0.67 -15.64
CA GLU A 128 4.49 -0.36 -15.37
C GLU A 128 3.02 0.13 -15.45
N LEU A 129 2.82 1.44 -15.63
CA LEU A 129 1.51 2.10 -15.67
C LEU A 129 1.19 2.63 -17.07
N ASP A 130 -0.09 2.67 -17.43
CA ASP A 130 -0.53 3.41 -18.62
C ASP A 130 -0.53 4.93 -18.40
N ASP A 131 -0.52 5.69 -19.49
CA ASP A 131 -0.42 7.15 -19.52
C ASP A 131 -1.40 7.87 -18.57
N TYR A 132 -2.63 7.35 -18.44
CA TYR A 132 -3.61 7.95 -17.54
C TYR A 132 -3.24 7.73 -16.08
N ARG A 133 -2.87 6.50 -15.71
CA ARG A 133 -2.45 6.18 -14.33
C ARG A 133 -1.17 6.91 -13.94
N GLN A 134 -0.20 7.02 -14.86
CA GLN A 134 1.02 7.82 -14.66
C GLN A 134 0.68 9.29 -14.40
N SER A 135 -0.12 9.91 -15.26
CA SER A 135 -0.52 11.31 -15.13
C SER A 135 -1.28 11.56 -13.83
N HIS A 136 -2.20 10.66 -13.46
CA HIS A 136 -2.94 10.77 -12.21
C HIS A 136 -2.04 10.66 -10.98
N LEU A 137 -1.09 9.72 -10.98
CA LEU A 137 -0.11 9.56 -9.91
C LEU A 137 0.69 10.86 -9.70
N LEU A 138 1.28 11.38 -10.78
CA LEU A 138 2.12 12.58 -10.74
C LEU A 138 1.32 13.81 -10.30
N ASN A 139 0.11 14.00 -10.82
CA ASN A 139 -0.77 15.09 -10.41
C ASN A 139 -1.20 15.00 -8.93
N THR A 140 -1.37 13.78 -8.40
CA THR A 140 -1.80 13.58 -7.00
C THR A 140 -0.71 13.99 -6.01
N ILE A 141 0.56 13.79 -6.37
CA ILE A 141 1.72 14.06 -5.52
C ILE A 141 2.38 15.42 -5.80
N GLN A 142 2.12 16.02 -6.97
CA GLN A 142 2.70 17.30 -7.37
C GLN A 142 2.38 18.40 -6.35
N GLY A 143 3.40 19.13 -5.94
CA GLY A 143 3.28 20.24 -5.00
C GLY A 143 3.01 19.85 -3.54
N LYS A 144 2.73 18.57 -3.26
CA LYS A 144 2.55 18.05 -1.90
C LYS A 144 3.80 17.36 -1.36
N VAL A 145 4.44 16.54 -2.19
CA VAL A 145 5.45 15.57 -1.76
C VAL A 145 6.72 15.70 -2.61
N GLN A 146 7.89 15.80 -1.96
CA GLN A 146 9.15 15.72 -2.70
C GLN A 146 9.33 14.31 -3.24
N THR A 147 9.40 14.18 -4.57
CA THR A 147 9.39 12.89 -5.25
C THR A 147 10.64 12.70 -6.10
N PHE A 148 11.29 11.54 -5.96
CA PHE A 148 12.33 11.06 -6.86
C PHE A 148 11.78 9.90 -7.68
N VAL A 149 11.98 9.96 -9.00
CA VAL A 149 11.49 8.92 -9.91
C VAL A 149 12.64 8.41 -10.77
N THR A 150 12.77 7.09 -10.85
CA THR A 150 13.63 6.43 -11.84
C THR A 150 12.74 5.93 -12.97
N THR A 151 13.22 6.08 -14.21
CA THR A 151 12.54 5.57 -15.41
C THR A 151 13.56 5.39 -16.54
N THR A 152 13.29 4.46 -17.44
CA THR A 152 14.09 4.24 -18.65
C THR A 152 13.70 5.17 -19.80
N SER A 153 12.49 5.74 -19.77
CA SER A 153 12.04 6.78 -20.70
C SER A 153 11.15 7.81 -20.00
N VAL A 154 11.21 9.05 -20.48
CA VAL A 154 10.29 10.12 -20.08
C VAL A 154 9.03 10.16 -20.96
N ASP A 155 8.93 9.28 -21.96
CA ASP A 155 7.74 9.13 -22.80
C ASP A 155 6.54 8.69 -21.95
N GLY A 156 5.43 9.41 -22.02
CA GLY A 156 4.22 9.17 -21.21
C GLY A 156 4.11 10.05 -19.95
N ILE A 157 5.22 10.66 -19.52
CA ILE A 157 5.20 11.64 -18.42
C ILE A 157 4.70 12.99 -18.97
N ASP A 158 3.73 13.58 -18.26
CA ASP A 158 3.18 14.89 -18.61
C ASP A 158 4.28 15.95 -18.77
N HIS A 159 4.19 16.71 -19.86
CA HIS A 159 5.19 17.69 -20.24
C HIS A 159 5.32 18.85 -19.24
N GLN A 160 4.27 19.18 -18.50
CA GLN A 160 4.35 20.21 -17.47
C GLN A 160 5.11 19.69 -16.25
N THR A 161 4.81 18.47 -15.82
CA THR A 161 5.55 17.79 -14.74
C THR A 161 7.05 17.69 -15.06
N LEU A 162 7.42 17.30 -16.28
CA LEU A 162 8.82 17.24 -16.70
C LEU A 162 9.53 18.60 -16.71
N ARG A 163 8.80 19.69 -16.99
CA ARG A 163 9.38 21.05 -17.01
C ARG A 163 9.72 21.57 -15.62
N GLU A 164 8.94 21.18 -14.63
CA GLU A 164 9.13 21.58 -13.23
C GLU A 164 10.13 20.66 -12.51
N ALA A 165 10.38 19.46 -13.04
CA ALA A 165 11.30 18.49 -12.47
C ALA A 165 12.77 18.78 -12.84
N ALA A 166 13.68 18.56 -11.89
CA ALA A 166 15.11 18.46 -12.18
C ALA A 166 15.41 17.06 -12.74
N THR A 167 15.94 17.00 -13.96
CA THR A 167 16.15 15.74 -14.67
C THR A 167 17.62 15.36 -14.70
N TYR A 168 17.93 14.12 -14.35
CA TYR A 168 19.29 13.59 -14.31
C TYR A 168 19.40 12.34 -15.18
N ASN A 169 20.45 12.29 -16.02
CA ASN A 169 20.84 11.08 -16.74
C ASN A 169 21.85 10.30 -15.90
N VAL A 170 21.63 9.01 -15.71
CA VAL A 170 22.55 8.11 -15.01
C VAL A 170 23.17 7.14 -16.01
N LYS A 171 24.50 7.21 -16.17
CA LYS A 171 25.24 6.30 -17.05
C LYS A 171 26.52 5.84 -16.35
N THR A 172 26.77 4.54 -16.36
CA THR A 172 27.99 3.94 -15.77
C THR A 172 28.27 4.37 -14.33
N GLY A 173 27.22 4.57 -13.52
CA GLY A 173 27.32 5.01 -12.12
C GLY A 173 27.53 6.52 -11.93
N GLU A 174 27.59 7.30 -13.00
CA GLU A 174 27.70 8.77 -12.95
C GLU A 174 26.37 9.44 -13.26
N MET A 175 26.04 10.51 -12.53
CA MET A 175 24.82 11.31 -12.75
C MET A 175 25.18 12.66 -13.38
N SER A 176 24.47 13.03 -14.45
CA SER A 176 24.62 14.32 -15.13
C SER A 176 23.26 14.99 -15.26
N ARG A 177 23.17 16.28 -14.91
CA ARG A 177 21.92 17.04 -15.02
C ARG A 177 21.63 17.35 -16.49
N ILE A 178 20.41 17.06 -16.92
CA ILE A 178 19.91 17.37 -18.26
C ILE A 178 19.12 18.69 -18.24
N GLN A 179 18.30 18.89 -17.20
CA GLN A 179 17.41 20.04 -17.01
C GLN A 179 17.25 20.38 -15.52
#